data_AF-A0A924NQS8-F1
#
_entry.id   AF-A0A924NQS8-F1
#
_cell.length_a   1.000
_cell.length_b   1.000
_cell.length_c   1.000
_cell.angle_alpha   90.00
_cell.angle_beta   90.00
_cell.angle_gamma   90.00
#
_symmetry.space_group_name_H-M   'P 1'
#
loop_
_entity.id
_entity.type
_entity.pdbx_description
1 polymer ?
#
loop_
_entity_poly.entity_id
_entity_poly.type
_entity_poly.pdbx_seq_one_letter_code
_entity_poly.pdbx_strand_id
1 'polypeptide(L)'
;APGSSLLDDLPETPDGPQWLALWTSQDQTVTPPDSAHLDGADDLVVQDLCRGLSVSHGDLLLSPQVGAIVLAALSGPTLQVPADCPG
;
A
#
# COMPACT_ATOMS: atom_id res chain seq x y z
N ALA A 1 5.59 16.87 9.04
CA ALA A 1 6.99 16.60 8.64
C ALA A 1 7.47 15.40 9.43
N PRO A 2 8.47 14.63 8.96
CA PRO A 2 9.04 13.52 9.74
C PRO A 2 9.37 13.95 11.18
N GLY A 3 9.04 13.11 12.16
CA GLY A 3 9.22 13.41 13.59
C GLY A 3 8.34 14.53 14.15
N SER A 4 7.19 14.80 13.53
CA SER A 4 6.21 15.71 14.12
C SER A 4 5.40 14.99 15.19
N SER A 5 5.10 15.68 16.29
CA SER A 5 4.27 15.15 17.38
C SER A 5 2.93 14.58 16.90
N LEU A 6 2.35 15.16 15.84
CA LEU A 6 1.13 14.62 15.22
C LEU A 6 1.29 13.16 14.75
N LEU A 7 2.42 12.83 14.10
CA LEU A 7 2.67 11.48 13.60
C LEU A 7 3.08 10.55 14.74
N ASP A 8 3.87 11.05 15.70
CA ASP A 8 4.33 10.27 16.86
C ASP A 8 3.17 9.85 17.78
N ASP A 9 2.08 10.62 17.83
CA ASP A 9 0.91 10.34 18.66
C ASP A 9 -0.12 9.41 17.98
N LEU A 10 0.04 9.08 16.68
CA LEU A 10 -0.91 8.24 15.96
C LEU A 10 -0.61 6.75 16.17
N PRO A 11 -1.64 5.92 16.49
CA PRO A 11 -1.48 4.48 16.43
C PRO A 11 -1.33 4.03 14.96
N GLU A 12 -0.31 3.22 14.68
CA GLU A 12 0.06 2.81 13.31
C GLU A 12 -1.00 1.91 12.66
N THR A 13 -1.32 0.78 13.29
CA THR A 13 -2.44 -0.10 12.91
C THR A 13 -3.30 -0.44 14.13
N PRO A 14 -4.34 0.35 14.44
CA PRO A 14 -5.25 0.05 15.54
C PRO A 14 -5.92 -1.32 15.41
N ASP A 15 -6.21 -1.96 16.55
CA ASP A 15 -6.94 -3.23 16.62
C ASP A 15 -8.35 -3.13 16.02
N GLY A 16 -8.81 -4.24 15.43
CA GLY A 16 -10.17 -4.41 14.92
C GLY A 16 -10.23 -4.65 13.41
N PRO A 17 -9.71 -3.73 12.58
CA PRO A 17 -9.60 -3.93 11.14
C PRO A 17 -8.44 -4.87 10.75
N GLN A 18 -8.49 -5.37 9.52
CA GLN A 18 -7.31 -5.85 8.80
C GLN A 18 -6.77 -4.71 7.95
N TRP A 19 -5.44 -4.58 7.89
CA TRP A 19 -4.76 -3.47 7.24
C TRP A 19 -3.95 -3.97 6.03
N LEU A 20 -3.96 -3.19 4.96
CA LEU A 20 -3.11 -3.37 3.78
C LEU A 20 -2.40 -2.04 3.51
N ALA A 21 -1.06 -2.07 3.53
CA ALA A 21 -0.21 -1.00 3.06
C ALA A 21 0.15 -1.29 1.60
N LEU A 22 -0.40 -0.51 0.66
CA LEU A 22 -0.15 -0.65 -0.78
C LEU A 22 0.54 0.61 -1.30
N TRP A 23 1.79 0.47 -1.73
CA TRP A 23 2.63 1.60 -2.09
C TRP A 23 3.55 1.31 -3.27
N THR A 24 4.16 2.35 -3.84
CA THR A 24 5.07 2.25 -4.99
C THR A 24 6.49 2.58 -4.55
N SER A 25 7.45 1.76 -4.96
CA SER A 25 8.88 2.03 -4.76
C SER A 25 9.37 3.27 -5.52
N GLN A 26 8.54 3.82 -6.39
CA GLN A 26 8.81 4.99 -7.23
C GLN A 26 8.19 6.28 -6.67
N ASP A 27 7.68 6.25 -5.43
CA ASP A 27 7.09 7.43 -4.78
C ASP A 27 8.14 8.55 -4.65
N GLN A 28 7.71 9.79 -4.92
CA GLN A 28 8.54 11.00 -4.81
C GLN A 28 7.89 12.07 -3.92
N THR A 29 6.68 11.79 -3.41
CA THR A 29 5.92 12.63 -2.51
C THR A 29 6.14 12.18 -1.07
N VAL A 30 6.00 10.89 -0.81
CA VAL A 30 6.31 10.26 0.48
C VAL A 30 7.69 9.61 0.34
N THR A 31 8.69 10.19 1.01
CA THR A 31 10.09 9.76 0.90
C THR A 31 10.75 9.57 2.27
N PRO A 32 11.54 8.50 2.45
CA PRO A 32 11.78 7.42 1.49
C PRO A 32 10.51 6.56 1.28
N PRO A 33 10.28 5.95 0.09
CA PRO A 33 9.00 5.29 -0.22
C PRO A 33 8.61 4.15 0.72
N ASP A 34 9.62 3.45 1.25
CA ASP A 34 9.47 2.39 2.24
C ASP A 34 8.96 2.87 3.61
N SER A 35 8.92 4.19 3.85
CA SER A 35 8.23 4.75 5.03
C SER A 35 6.70 4.57 4.99
N ALA A 36 6.15 4.05 3.88
CA ALA A 36 4.74 3.66 3.78
C ALA A 36 4.44 2.28 4.38
N HIS A 37 5.48 1.53 4.79
CA HIS A 37 5.32 0.32 5.59
C HIS A 37 4.61 0.62 6.90
N LEU A 38 3.71 -0.27 7.32
CA LEU A 38 3.00 -0.19 8.60
C LEU A 38 3.11 -1.54 9.33
N ASP A 39 3.66 -1.53 10.54
CA ASP A 39 3.70 -2.74 11.37
C ASP A 39 2.27 -3.26 11.61
N GLY A 40 2.01 -4.54 11.36
CA GLY A 40 0.69 -5.14 11.55
C GLY A 40 -0.26 -5.08 10.34
N ALA A 41 0.18 -4.48 9.23
CA ALA A 41 -0.50 -4.56 7.94
C ALA A 41 0.11 -5.63 7.03
N ASP A 42 -0.68 -6.16 6.09
CA ASP A 42 -0.12 -6.78 4.90
C ASP A 42 0.59 -5.69 4.09
N ASP A 43 1.87 -5.89 3.78
CA ASP A 43 2.70 -4.92 3.06
C ASP A 43 2.89 -5.34 1.61
N LEU A 44 2.54 -4.46 0.67
CA LEU A 44 2.69 -4.70 -0.75
C LEU A 44 3.31 -3.50 -1.47
N VAL A 45 4.52 -3.72 -1.98
CA VAL A 45 5.12 -2.90 -3.03
C VAL A 45 4.53 -3.30 -4.38
N VAL A 46 3.91 -2.36 -5.08
CA VAL A 46 3.27 -2.62 -6.39
C VAL A 46 4.24 -3.27 -7.38
N GLN A 47 5.52 -2.91 -7.35
CA GLN A 47 6.53 -3.47 -8.25
C GLN A 47 6.94 -4.92 -7.92
N ASP A 48 6.70 -5.42 -6.71
CA ASP A 48 6.98 -6.82 -6.38
C ASP A 48 5.99 -7.76 -7.08
N LEU A 49 4.73 -7.32 -7.19
CA LEU A 49 3.66 -8.05 -7.87
C LEU A 49 3.64 -7.73 -9.38
N CYS A 50 3.66 -6.44 -9.72
CA CYS A 50 3.58 -5.91 -11.07
C CYS A 50 4.93 -5.30 -11.49
N ARG A 51 5.95 -6.13 -11.71
CA ARG A 51 7.35 -5.71 -11.98
C ARG A 51 7.55 -4.68 -13.08
N GLY A 52 6.66 -4.64 -14.07
CA GLY A 52 6.72 -3.68 -15.19
C GLY A 52 5.95 -2.38 -14.96
N LEU A 53 5.23 -2.25 -13.85
CA LEU A 53 4.35 -1.10 -13.62
C LEU A 53 5.14 0.10 -13.12
N SER A 54 5.25 1.12 -13.98
CA SER A 54 5.78 2.43 -13.63
C SER A 54 4.63 3.32 -13.19
N VAL A 55 4.63 3.77 -11.94
CA VAL A 55 3.50 4.51 -11.33
C VAL A 55 4.01 5.48 -10.27
N SER A 56 3.64 6.76 -10.40
CA SER A 56 3.91 7.79 -9.39
C SER A 56 2.94 7.70 -8.20
N HIS A 57 3.18 8.51 -7.17
CA HIS A 57 2.25 8.65 -6.03
C HIS A 57 0.81 8.95 -6.47
N GLY A 58 0.63 9.94 -7.35
CA GLY A 58 -0.69 10.34 -7.83
C GLY A 58 -1.32 9.30 -8.76
N ASP A 59 -0.50 8.67 -9.62
CA ASP A 59 -0.98 7.67 -10.57
C ASP A 59 -1.41 6.37 -9.88
N LEU A 60 -0.90 6.08 -8.67
CA LEU A 60 -1.25 4.88 -7.90
C LEU A 60 -2.76 4.81 -7.64
N LEU A 61 -3.39 5.96 -7.37
CA LEU A 61 -4.84 6.08 -7.16
C LEU A 61 -5.67 5.85 -8.44
N LEU A 62 -5.06 6.05 -9.61
CA LEU A 62 -5.74 5.97 -10.91
C LEU A 62 -5.39 4.69 -11.69
N SER A 63 -4.41 3.92 -11.23
CA SER A 63 -3.95 2.70 -11.89
C SER A 63 -5.04 1.62 -11.85
N PRO A 64 -5.49 1.11 -13.01
CA PRO A 64 -6.45 0.01 -13.06
C PRO A 64 -5.92 -1.26 -12.36
N GLN A 65 -4.62 -1.54 -12.50
CA GLN A 65 -3.97 -2.67 -11.84
C GLN A 65 -4.01 -2.54 -10.32
N VAL A 66 -3.72 -1.35 -9.78
CA VAL A 66 -3.80 -1.06 -8.34
C VAL A 66 -5.25 -1.20 -7.85
N GLY A 67 -6.21 -0.68 -8.59
CA GLY A 67 -7.64 -0.87 -8.27
C GLY A 67 -8.05 -2.35 -8.24
N ALA A 68 -7.58 -3.14 -9.21
CA ALA A 68 -7.84 -4.58 -9.26
C ALA A 68 -7.17 -5.34 -8.09
N ILE A 69 -5.98 -4.92 -7.66
CA ILE A 69 -5.32 -5.46 -6.46
C ILE A 69 -6.19 -5.22 -5.22
N VAL A 70 -6.69 -4.00 -5.03
CA VAL A 70 -7.55 -3.66 -3.89
C VAL A 70 -8.86 -4.46 -3.92
N LEU A 71 -9.49 -4.58 -5.09
CA LEU A 71 -10.72 -5.39 -5.23
C LEU A 71 -10.47 -6.88 -4.95
N ALA A 72 -9.35 -7.43 -5.40
CA ALA A 72 -8.97 -8.80 -5.08
C ALA A 72 -8.76 -8.98 -3.57
N ALA A 73 -8.09 -8.03 -2.92
CA ALA A 73 -7.84 -8.06 -1.48
C ALA A 73 -9.12 -8.02 -0.64
N LEU A 74 -10.15 -7.35 -1.13
CA LEU A 74 -11.46 -7.22 -0.47
C LEU A 74 -12.47 -8.32 -0.86
N SER A 75 -12.08 -9.27 -1.71
CA SER A 75 -13.03 -10.24 -2.29
C SER A 75 -13.55 -11.31 -1.33
N GLY A 76 -12.88 -11.48 -0.19
CA GLY A 76 -13.17 -12.53 0.80
C GLY A 76 -13.51 -11.98 2.20
N PRO A 77 -13.85 -12.88 3.15
CA PRO A 77 -14.11 -12.51 4.54
C PRO A 77 -12.84 -12.09 5.29
N THR A 78 -11.67 -12.36 4.72
CA THR A 78 -10.36 -11.96 5.22
C THR A 78 -9.61 -11.23 4.12
N LEU A 79 -8.91 -10.15 4.48
CA LEU A 79 -8.00 -9.46 3.57
C LEU A 79 -6.91 -10.42 3.07
N GLN A 80 -6.70 -10.46 1.75
CA GLN A 80 -5.66 -11.29 1.12
C GLN A 80 -5.07 -10.62 -0.12
N VAL A 81 -3.78 -10.31 -0.10
CA VAL A 81 -3.09 -9.78 -1.28
C VAL A 81 -3.08 -10.82 -2.42
N PRO A 82 -3.41 -10.43 -3.67
CA PRO A 82 -3.33 -11.35 -4.80
C PRO A 82 -1.90 -11.83 -5.07
N ALA A 83 -1.76 -13.08 -5.51
CA ALA A 83 -0.46 -13.68 -5.79
C ALA A 83 0.16 -13.25 -7.14
N ASP A 84 -0.69 -12.82 -8.08
CA ASP A 84 -0.29 -12.41 -9.42
C ASP A 84 -0.78 -10.98 -9.73
N CYS A 85 -0.06 -10.28 -10.60
CA CYS A 85 -0.46 -8.97 -11.10
C CYS A 85 -1.78 -9.09 -11.89
N PRO A 86 -2.87 -8.40 -11.48
CA PRO A 86 -4.11 -8.38 -12.25
C PRO A 86 -3.91 -7.71 -13.61
N GLY A 87 -4.56 -8.26 -14.64
CA GLY A 87 -4.47 -7.81 -16.04
C GLY A 87 -5.18 -6.50 -16.34
#